data_AF-A0A1F8PYK9-F1
#
_entry.id   AF-A0A1F8PYK9-F1
#
_cell.length_a   1.000
_cell.length_b   1.000
_cell.length_c   1.000
_cell.angle_alpha   90.00
_cell.angle_beta   90.00
_cell.angle_gamma   90.00
#
_symmetry.space_group_name_H-M   'P 1'
#
loop_
_entity.id
_entity.type
_entity.pdbx_description
1 polymer ?
#
loop_
_entity_poly.entity_id
_entity_poly.type
_entity_poly.pdbx_seq_one_letter_code
_entity_poly.pdbx_strand_id
1 'polypeptide(L)'
;MPKASELSNVWKTIKEVDLRPLREQALRGVQIALVGAPDSGRHTLAEQMRRDPSRPDMHSEAPVKILGLEQVDQAAGSDLVILVVDVGKADFKEELDILQNLMNAGMKTLLFANTFPTDDNTATITPWSEWRRKYIVQGSAQESEFLHRHFAAAAVELAPQHAMALGRDFPLFRHAAATYLINDACLSNAAYSLTTGLAQIVPVFDIPLTVTDMIVLSKTQAFLAYKLGLTVGFSTNWQDYLREFGGVLGGGFVLRQLARSLVGLITVWGILPKVAIAYAGTYVVGHTILQWYLTGRHLTKGQMRDLYRRAFLRGKTATQPLLKKRSENIARQPRLPKSRRKALPAGGKGKNCPTCGQSNIEEANFCQNCGYVFGAPDNEAESNSP
;
A
#
# COMPACT_ATOMS: atom_id res chain seq x y z
N MET A 1 23.76 -16.16 -9.70
CA MET A 1 23.62 -15.68 -8.32
C MET A 1 23.62 -14.15 -8.32
N PRO A 2 22.69 -13.44 -7.65
CA PRO A 2 22.91 -12.03 -7.32
C PRO A 2 24.14 -11.93 -6.39
N LYS A 3 24.96 -10.89 -6.56
CA LYS A 3 26.03 -10.60 -5.60
C LYS A 3 25.39 -10.05 -4.32
N ALA A 4 25.82 -10.53 -3.15
CA ALA A 4 25.36 -10.07 -1.83
C ALA A 4 25.42 -8.54 -1.63
N SER A 5 26.18 -7.84 -2.48
CA SER A 5 26.35 -6.39 -2.51
C SER A 5 25.07 -5.59 -2.78
N GLU A 6 24.15 -6.06 -3.63
CA GLU A 6 22.95 -5.28 -3.98
C GLU A 6 21.92 -5.21 -2.85
N LEU A 7 21.75 -6.31 -2.10
CA LEU A 7 20.94 -6.33 -0.89
C LEU A 7 21.53 -5.37 0.14
N SER A 8 22.85 -5.43 0.36
CA SER A 8 23.53 -4.56 1.33
C SER A 8 23.29 -3.06 1.08
N ASN A 9 23.11 -2.65 -0.18
CA ASN A 9 22.89 -1.25 -0.55
C ASN A 9 21.47 -0.76 -0.29
N VAL A 10 20.43 -1.54 -0.63
CA VAL A 10 19.03 -1.20 -0.29
C VAL A 10 18.87 -1.06 1.23
N TRP A 11 19.55 -1.93 1.99
CA TRP A 11 19.47 -1.96 3.45
C TRP A 11 20.30 -0.85 4.13
N LYS A 12 21.41 -0.40 3.52
CA LYS A 12 22.09 0.84 3.94
C LYS A 12 21.15 2.04 3.83
N THR A 13 20.36 2.12 2.76
CA THR A 13 19.40 3.22 2.60
C THR A 13 18.19 3.13 3.53
N ILE A 14 17.92 2.00 4.17
CA ILE A 14 16.91 1.86 5.22
C ILE A 14 17.47 2.28 6.58
N LYS A 15 18.76 2.03 6.86
CA LYS A 15 19.43 2.58 8.05
C LYS A 15 19.41 4.12 8.09
N GLU A 16 19.40 4.74 6.92
CA GLU A 16 19.29 6.20 6.78
C GLU A 16 17.87 6.73 7.04
N VAL A 17 16.85 5.86 7.07
CA VAL A 17 15.45 6.25 7.32
C VAL A 17 15.07 5.94 8.76
N ASP A 18 14.46 6.93 9.41
CA ASP A 18 13.97 6.78 10.77
C ASP A 18 12.79 5.81 10.85
N LEU A 19 13.00 4.65 11.48
CA LEU A 19 11.97 3.63 11.72
C LEU A 19 11.18 3.86 13.01
N ARG A 20 11.57 4.83 13.86
CA ARG A 20 10.88 5.12 15.13
C ARG A 20 9.38 5.38 14.94
N PRO A 21 8.92 6.16 13.94
CA PRO A 21 7.48 6.41 13.78
C PRO A 21 6.67 5.13 13.55
N LEU A 22 7.24 4.15 12.82
CA LEU A 22 6.57 2.87 12.56
C LEU A 22 6.52 2.00 13.82
N ARG A 23 7.60 2.01 14.61
CA ARG A 23 7.66 1.31 15.90
C ARG A 23 6.68 1.92 16.89
N GLU A 24 6.65 3.23 17.02
CA GLU A 24 5.72 3.94 17.89
C GLU A 24 4.27 3.67 17.50
N GLN A 25 3.94 3.70 16.21
CA GLN A 25 2.59 3.35 15.74
C GLN A 25 2.21 1.90 16.08
N ALA A 26 3.15 0.94 15.97
CA ALA A 26 2.89 -0.45 16.31
C ALA A 26 2.81 -0.70 17.82
N LEU A 27 3.55 0.08 18.63
CA LEU A 27 3.64 -0.07 20.08
C LEU A 27 2.70 0.84 20.88
N ARG A 28 1.94 1.71 20.20
CA ARG A 28 1.02 2.67 20.84
C ARG A 28 -0.02 2.01 21.76
N GLY A 29 -0.26 0.71 21.62
CA GLY A 29 -1.36 0.00 22.25
C GLY A 29 -2.69 0.38 21.60
N VAL A 30 -3.72 -0.45 21.80
CA VAL A 30 -5.09 -0.12 21.40
C VAL A 30 -6.03 -0.34 22.58
N GLN A 31 -6.79 0.69 22.95
CA GLN A 31 -7.84 0.55 23.95
C GLN A 31 -9.14 0.13 23.29
N ILE A 32 -9.60 -1.09 23.58
CA ILE A 32 -10.87 -1.62 23.06
C ILE A 32 -11.86 -1.78 24.20
N ALA A 33 -13.10 -1.31 24.00
CA ALA A 33 -14.22 -1.56 24.88
C ALA A 33 -15.26 -2.46 24.20
N LEU A 34 -15.65 -3.53 24.88
CA LEU A 34 -16.82 -4.36 24.55
C LEU A 34 -17.95 -3.98 25.50
N VAL A 35 -19.03 -3.44 24.96
CA VAL A 35 -20.23 -3.05 25.71
C VAL A 35 -21.35 -3.99 25.32
N GLY A 36 -22.16 -4.46 26.27
CA GLY A 36 -23.35 -5.26 25.93
C GLY A 36 -24.11 -5.70 27.17
N ALA A 37 -25.33 -6.21 27.00
CA ALA A 37 -26.10 -6.81 28.09
C ALA A 37 -25.44 -8.10 28.63
N PRO A 38 -25.78 -8.56 29.85
CA PRO A 38 -25.40 -9.90 30.32
C PRO A 38 -25.74 -10.98 29.27
N ASP A 39 -24.84 -11.95 29.15
CA ASP A 39 -24.91 -13.07 28.22
C ASP A 39 -24.91 -12.72 26.73
N SER A 40 -24.63 -11.46 26.34
CA SER A 40 -24.55 -11.07 24.92
C SER A 40 -23.43 -11.74 24.13
N GLY A 41 -22.48 -12.40 24.81
CA GLY A 41 -21.28 -12.98 24.21
C GLY A 41 -20.06 -12.06 24.23
N ARG A 42 -20.13 -10.90 24.91
CA ARG A 42 -19.00 -9.94 25.03
C ARG A 42 -17.72 -10.56 25.57
N HIS A 43 -17.80 -11.47 26.55
CA HIS A 43 -16.63 -12.17 27.09
C HIS A 43 -16.05 -13.17 26.09
N THR A 44 -16.91 -13.93 25.40
CA THR A 44 -16.50 -14.86 24.34
C THR A 44 -15.79 -14.12 23.21
N LEU A 45 -16.31 -12.99 22.77
CA LEU A 45 -15.69 -12.17 21.72
C LEU A 45 -14.33 -11.63 22.16
N ALA A 46 -14.20 -11.11 23.40
CA ALA A 46 -12.90 -10.68 23.94
C ALA A 46 -11.86 -11.81 23.91
N GLU A 47 -12.27 -13.01 24.31
CA GLU A 47 -11.38 -14.17 24.32
C GLU A 47 -10.95 -14.58 22.91
N GLN A 48 -11.88 -14.57 21.94
CA GLN A 48 -11.53 -14.84 20.54
C GLN A 48 -10.58 -13.79 19.96
N MET A 49 -10.72 -12.51 20.33
CA MET A 49 -9.82 -11.44 19.89
C MET A 49 -8.36 -11.68 20.31
N ARG A 50 -8.15 -12.36 21.45
CA ARG A 50 -6.83 -12.67 22.00
C ARG A 50 -6.16 -13.92 21.40
N ARG A 51 -6.89 -14.69 20.59
CA ARG A 51 -6.40 -15.95 19.99
C ARG A 51 -6.08 -15.79 18.52
N ASP A 52 -5.05 -16.51 18.05
CA ASP A 52 -4.71 -16.55 16.63
C ASP A 52 -5.42 -17.75 15.96
N PRO A 53 -6.29 -17.54 14.96
CA PRO A 53 -6.94 -18.63 14.24
C PRO A 53 -5.96 -19.59 13.55
N SER A 54 -4.75 -19.10 13.19
CA SER A 54 -3.70 -19.91 12.58
C SER A 54 -2.77 -20.58 13.59
N ARG A 55 -2.80 -20.13 14.86
CA ARG A 55 -1.96 -20.64 15.95
C ARG A 55 -2.78 -20.66 17.25
N PRO A 56 -3.67 -21.65 17.44
CA PRO A 56 -4.62 -21.66 18.57
C PRO A 56 -3.96 -21.64 19.95
N ASP A 57 -2.75 -22.18 20.06
CA ASP A 57 -1.96 -22.19 21.30
C ASP A 57 -1.42 -20.82 21.70
N MET A 58 -1.46 -19.86 20.77
CA MET A 58 -0.93 -18.52 20.99
C MET A 58 -2.03 -17.59 21.50
N HIS A 59 -1.87 -17.14 22.73
CA HIS A 59 -2.78 -16.22 23.43
C HIS A 59 -2.10 -14.87 23.71
N SER A 60 -2.87 -13.80 23.65
CA SER A 60 -2.42 -12.45 24.02
C SER A 60 -3.09 -11.99 25.30
N GLU A 61 -2.34 -11.33 26.18
CA GLU A 61 -2.86 -10.70 27.40
C GLU A 61 -3.32 -9.26 27.17
N ALA A 62 -3.61 -8.88 25.92
CA ALA A 62 -4.02 -7.53 25.59
C ALA A 62 -5.31 -7.13 26.33
N PRO A 63 -5.31 -5.95 27.00
CA PRO A 63 -6.42 -5.53 27.82
C PRO A 63 -7.63 -5.16 26.96
N VAL A 64 -8.81 -5.62 27.37
CA VAL A 64 -10.10 -5.27 26.79
C VAL A 64 -11.03 -4.87 27.92
N LYS A 65 -11.62 -3.66 27.83
CA LYS A 65 -12.65 -3.25 28.79
C LYS A 65 -13.93 -4.01 28.44
N ILE A 66 -14.41 -4.87 29.34
CA ILE A 66 -15.68 -5.57 29.16
C ILE A 66 -16.69 -4.92 30.09
N LEU A 67 -17.69 -4.27 29.51
CA LEU A 67 -18.60 -3.35 30.20
C LEU A 67 -20.05 -3.80 30.04
N GLY A 68 -20.85 -3.63 31.10
CA GLY A 68 -22.31 -3.65 31.02
C GLY A 68 -22.88 -2.42 30.29
N LEU A 69 -24.17 -2.44 29.96
CA LEU A 69 -24.84 -1.31 29.31
C LEU A 69 -24.84 -0.07 30.22
N GLU A 70 -25.00 -0.29 31.53
CA GLU A 70 -24.96 0.72 32.58
C GLU A 70 -23.57 1.33 32.82
N GLN A 71 -22.52 0.71 32.27
CA GLN A 71 -21.13 1.13 32.42
C GLN A 71 -20.57 1.78 31.14
N VAL A 72 -21.42 2.13 30.18
CA VAL A 72 -21.01 2.67 28.87
C VAL A 72 -20.11 3.90 28.98
N ASP A 73 -20.28 4.74 30.00
CA ASP A 73 -19.43 5.91 30.22
C ASP A 73 -17.94 5.55 30.39
N GLN A 74 -17.63 4.35 30.88
CA GLN A 74 -16.26 3.86 31.02
C GLN A 74 -15.61 3.47 29.68
N ALA A 75 -16.40 3.40 28.61
CA ALA A 75 -15.90 3.22 27.25
C ALA A 75 -15.19 4.48 26.73
N ALA A 76 -15.38 5.64 27.39
CA ALA A 76 -14.69 6.88 27.04
C ALA A 76 -13.16 6.68 26.93
N GLY A 77 -12.57 7.33 25.93
CA GLY A 77 -11.13 7.22 25.62
C GLY A 77 -10.72 5.96 24.86
N SER A 78 -11.64 5.02 24.61
CA SER A 78 -11.32 3.81 23.80
C SER A 78 -11.12 4.17 22.33
N ASP A 79 -10.12 3.55 21.71
CA ASP A 79 -9.79 3.70 20.29
C ASP A 79 -10.81 3.01 19.37
N LEU A 80 -11.51 2.01 19.91
CA LEU A 80 -12.56 1.24 19.26
C LEU A 80 -13.56 0.78 20.32
N VAL A 81 -14.86 0.95 20.05
CA VAL A 81 -15.95 0.41 20.86
C VAL A 81 -16.69 -0.63 20.03
N ILE A 82 -16.98 -1.78 20.63
CA ILE A 82 -17.79 -2.82 20.01
C ILE A 82 -19.00 -3.03 20.92
N LEU A 83 -20.17 -2.70 20.40
CA LEU A 83 -21.43 -2.97 21.05
C LEU A 83 -21.88 -4.37 20.65
N VAL A 84 -22.03 -5.27 21.61
CA VAL A 84 -22.36 -6.68 21.43
C VAL A 84 -23.81 -6.91 21.82
N VAL A 85 -24.63 -7.31 20.85
CA VAL A 85 -26.05 -7.63 21.04
C VAL A 85 -26.31 -9.10 20.73
N ASP A 86 -27.21 -9.72 21.48
CA ASP A 86 -27.66 -11.09 21.25
C ASP A 86 -28.89 -11.07 20.35
N VAL A 87 -28.76 -11.53 19.10
CA VAL A 87 -29.83 -11.52 18.10
C VAL A 87 -31.05 -12.34 18.53
N GLY A 88 -30.91 -13.31 19.45
CA GLY A 88 -32.01 -14.08 20.00
C GLY A 88 -32.97 -13.26 20.89
N LYS A 89 -32.55 -12.09 21.40
CA LYS A 89 -33.40 -11.20 22.20
C LYS A 89 -34.35 -10.39 21.32
N ALA A 90 -35.56 -10.12 21.79
CA ALA A 90 -36.59 -9.44 20.99
C ALA A 90 -36.53 -7.89 21.06
N ASP A 91 -35.92 -7.34 22.11
CA ASP A 91 -35.79 -5.90 22.33
C ASP A 91 -34.32 -5.49 22.37
N PHE A 92 -33.98 -4.49 21.54
CA PHE A 92 -32.64 -3.91 21.40
C PHE A 92 -32.63 -2.39 21.57
N LYS A 93 -33.74 -1.81 22.05
CA LYS A 93 -33.92 -0.37 22.03
C LYS A 93 -32.83 0.36 22.83
N GLU A 94 -32.49 -0.16 24.00
CA GLU A 94 -31.44 0.41 24.86
C GLU A 94 -30.07 0.36 24.18
N GLU A 95 -29.69 -0.79 23.60
CA GLU A 95 -28.42 -0.93 22.88
C GLU A 95 -28.34 -0.04 21.65
N LEU A 96 -29.46 0.10 20.93
CA LEU A 96 -29.54 0.98 19.76
C LEU A 96 -29.44 2.46 20.14
N ASP A 97 -30.05 2.88 21.25
CA ASP A 97 -29.90 4.24 21.80
C ASP A 97 -28.43 4.49 22.21
N ILE A 98 -27.80 3.52 22.88
CA ILE A 98 -26.37 3.55 23.24
C ILE A 98 -25.49 3.66 21.99
N LEU A 99 -25.74 2.85 20.95
CA LEU A 99 -25.00 2.89 19.69
C LEU A 99 -25.05 4.29 19.08
N GLN A 100 -26.23 4.88 19.02
CA GLN A 100 -26.42 6.22 18.47
C GLN A 100 -25.67 7.28 19.27
N ASN A 101 -25.73 7.20 20.61
CA ASN A 101 -25.02 8.13 21.49
C ASN A 101 -23.50 8.04 21.32
N LEU A 102 -22.95 6.84 21.29
CA LEU A 102 -21.51 6.62 21.06
C LEU A 102 -21.06 7.15 19.69
N MET A 103 -21.83 6.89 18.64
CA MET A 103 -21.51 7.38 17.30
C MET A 103 -21.63 8.91 17.21
N ASN A 104 -22.61 9.52 17.87
CA ASN A 104 -22.76 10.98 17.94
C ASN A 104 -21.63 11.64 18.72
N ALA A 105 -21.07 10.95 19.71
CA ALA A 105 -19.85 11.37 20.43
C ALA A 105 -18.56 11.23 19.58
N GLY A 106 -18.67 10.78 18.32
CA GLY A 106 -17.53 10.59 17.42
C GLY A 106 -16.72 9.33 17.71
N MET A 107 -17.23 8.44 18.58
CA MET A 107 -16.55 7.19 18.88
C MET A 107 -16.65 6.24 17.68
N LYS A 108 -15.58 5.50 17.45
CA LYS A 108 -15.53 4.45 16.44
C LYS A 108 -16.24 3.23 16.98
N THR A 109 -17.53 3.13 16.69
CA THR A 109 -18.37 2.06 17.21
C THR A 109 -18.74 1.05 16.14
N LEU A 110 -18.56 -0.23 16.45
CA LEU A 110 -19.01 -1.37 15.65
C LEU A 110 -20.12 -2.09 16.41
N LEU A 111 -21.24 -2.39 15.74
CA LEU A 111 -22.27 -3.27 16.27
C LEU A 111 -21.93 -4.72 15.89
N PHE A 112 -21.68 -5.56 16.89
CA PHE A 112 -21.55 -7.00 16.73
C PHE A 112 -22.85 -7.68 17.14
N ALA A 113 -23.60 -8.13 16.14
CA ALA A 113 -24.83 -8.87 16.29
C ALA A 113 -24.53 -10.36 16.43
N ASN A 114 -24.38 -10.80 17.68
CA ASN A 114 -24.01 -12.16 18.02
C ASN A 114 -25.20 -13.12 17.85
N THR A 115 -24.95 -14.22 17.15
CA THR A 115 -25.93 -15.31 16.97
C THR A 115 -25.49 -16.54 17.76
N PHE A 116 -26.41 -17.14 18.51
CA PHE A 116 -26.17 -18.39 19.21
C PHE A 116 -26.72 -19.59 18.43
N PRO A 117 -26.14 -20.81 18.59
CA PRO A 117 -26.58 -21.99 17.84
C PRO A 117 -28.04 -22.39 18.05
N THR A 118 -28.67 -21.95 19.14
CA THR A 118 -30.07 -22.23 19.49
C THR A 118 -31.07 -21.25 18.89
N ASP A 119 -30.58 -20.20 18.21
CA ASP A 119 -31.45 -19.18 17.63
C ASP A 119 -32.01 -19.66 16.28
N ASP A 120 -33.17 -20.33 16.32
CA ASP A 120 -34.00 -20.61 15.12
C ASP A 120 -34.57 -19.31 14.50
N ASN A 121 -34.51 -18.20 15.25
CA ASN A 121 -35.04 -16.91 14.83
C ASN A 121 -34.03 -16.15 13.98
N THR A 122 -34.37 -15.95 12.71
CA THR A 122 -33.82 -14.88 11.86
C THR A 122 -34.35 -13.52 12.33
N ALA A 123 -34.12 -13.15 13.59
CA ALA A 123 -34.40 -11.80 14.06
C ALA A 123 -33.51 -10.85 13.24
N THR A 124 -34.12 -10.26 12.22
CA THR A 124 -33.41 -9.44 11.26
C THR A 124 -33.31 -8.06 11.89
N ILE A 125 -32.09 -7.52 12.04
CA ILE A 125 -31.83 -6.14 12.49
C ILE A 125 -32.30 -5.19 11.37
N THR A 126 -33.60 -5.14 11.13
CA THR A 126 -34.18 -4.67 9.86
C THR A 126 -34.26 -3.14 9.78
N PRO A 127 -34.70 -2.39 10.81
CA PRO A 127 -34.94 -0.95 10.65
C PRO A 127 -33.66 -0.11 10.51
N TRP A 128 -32.55 -0.47 11.17
CA TRP A 128 -31.33 0.34 11.17
C TRP A 128 -30.29 -0.08 10.12
N SER A 129 -30.42 -1.28 9.54
CA SER A 129 -29.36 -1.84 8.70
C SER A 129 -29.06 -0.99 7.47
N GLU A 130 -30.04 -0.36 6.81
CA GLU A 130 -29.86 0.15 5.45
C GLU A 130 -28.84 1.30 5.27
N TRP A 131 -28.85 2.29 6.17
CA TRP A 131 -27.98 3.47 6.09
C TRP A 131 -26.61 3.31 6.77
N ARG A 132 -26.42 2.26 7.60
CA ARG A 132 -25.20 2.04 8.38
C ARG A 132 -24.66 0.60 8.32
N ARG A 133 -24.99 -0.20 7.28
CA ARG A 133 -24.51 -1.59 7.07
C ARG A 133 -23.02 -1.78 7.34
N LYS A 134 -22.19 -0.78 7.02
CA LYS A 134 -20.74 -0.81 7.21
C LYS A 134 -20.30 -1.02 8.67
N TYR A 135 -21.13 -0.62 9.64
CA TYR A 135 -20.82 -0.67 11.07
C TYR A 135 -21.47 -1.87 11.77
N ILE A 136 -22.12 -2.77 11.03
CA ILE A 136 -22.83 -3.92 11.59
C ILE A 136 -22.17 -5.19 11.08
N VAL A 137 -21.81 -6.07 12.02
CA VAL A 137 -21.28 -7.39 11.73
C VAL A 137 -22.16 -8.40 12.45
N GLN A 138 -22.81 -9.28 11.70
CA GLN A 138 -23.72 -10.30 12.23
C GLN A 138 -23.16 -11.69 12.01
N GLY A 139 -23.09 -12.47 13.08
CA GLY A 139 -22.65 -13.87 13.09
C GLY A 139 -22.24 -14.31 14.49
N SER A 140 -21.70 -15.52 14.62
CA SER A 140 -21.40 -16.08 15.94
C SER A 140 -20.03 -15.66 16.47
N ALA A 141 -19.99 -15.23 17.73
CA ALA A 141 -18.74 -15.03 18.48
C ALA A 141 -17.95 -16.33 18.71
N GLN A 142 -18.52 -17.51 18.43
CA GLN A 142 -17.82 -18.79 18.55
C GLN A 142 -17.19 -19.26 17.23
N GLU A 143 -17.60 -18.66 16.11
CA GLU A 143 -17.15 -19.07 14.78
C GLU A 143 -15.89 -18.32 14.37
N SER A 144 -14.73 -18.95 14.57
CA SER A 144 -13.42 -18.33 14.31
C SER A 144 -13.25 -17.87 12.86
N GLU A 145 -13.72 -18.63 11.86
CA GLU A 145 -13.61 -18.25 10.45
C GLU A 145 -14.41 -16.99 10.13
N PHE A 146 -15.63 -16.89 10.64
CA PHE A 146 -16.47 -15.71 10.49
C PHE A 146 -15.81 -14.48 11.13
N LEU A 147 -15.35 -14.62 12.38
CA LEU A 147 -14.70 -13.53 13.11
C LEU A 147 -13.44 -13.03 12.37
N HIS A 148 -12.64 -13.97 11.87
CA HIS A 148 -11.43 -13.67 11.14
C HIS A 148 -11.69 -12.94 9.81
N ARG A 149 -12.74 -13.32 9.08
CA ARG A 149 -13.03 -12.78 7.73
C ARG A 149 -13.82 -11.48 7.75
N HIS A 150 -14.81 -11.37 8.65
CA HIS A 150 -15.79 -10.28 8.61
C HIS A 150 -15.58 -9.30 9.75
N PHE A 151 -15.59 -9.78 11.00
CA PHE A 151 -15.45 -8.92 12.18
C PHE A 151 -14.09 -8.21 12.22
N ALA A 152 -12.99 -8.97 12.07
CA ALA A 152 -11.65 -8.40 12.11
C ALA A 152 -11.42 -7.38 10.99
N ALA A 153 -11.94 -7.67 9.78
CA ALA A 153 -11.87 -6.75 8.65
C ALA A 153 -12.63 -5.45 8.91
N ALA A 154 -13.86 -5.54 9.43
CA ALA A 154 -14.68 -4.38 9.74
C ALA A 154 -14.06 -3.50 10.83
N ALA A 155 -13.53 -4.10 11.90
CA ALA A 155 -12.87 -3.37 12.97
C ALA A 155 -11.61 -2.61 12.48
N VAL A 156 -10.78 -3.26 11.65
CA VAL A 156 -9.59 -2.62 11.05
C VAL A 156 -10.00 -1.50 10.09
N GLU A 157 -11.05 -1.69 9.30
CA GLU A 157 -11.55 -0.65 8.40
C GLU A 157 -12.12 0.57 9.15
N LEU A 158 -12.67 0.34 10.35
CA LEU A 158 -13.20 1.38 11.23
C LEU A 158 -12.08 2.16 11.95
N ALA A 159 -10.97 1.51 12.28
CA ALA A 159 -9.83 2.09 12.96
C ALA A 159 -8.49 1.90 12.20
N PRO A 160 -8.37 2.35 10.95
CA PRO A 160 -7.21 2.07 10.09
C PRO A 160 -5.89 2.60 10.64
N GLN A 161 -5.92 3.72 11.38
CA GLN A 161 -4.73 4.28 12.02
C GLN A 161 -4.15 3.36 13.11
N HIS A 162 -4.95 2.42 13.63
CA HIS A 162 -4.55 1.46 14.64
C HIS A 162 -4.29 0.08 14.05
N ALA A 163 -4.31 -0.11 12.72
CA ALA A 163 -4.17 -1.42 12.10
C ALA A 163 -2.93 -2.20 12.59
N MET A 164 -1.76 -1.56 12.68
CA MET A 164 -0.54 -2.23 13.16
C MET A 164 -0.66 -2.68 14.62
N ALA A 165 -1.15 -1.80 15.50
CA ALA A 165 -1.31 -2.09 16.92
C ALA A 165 -2.43 -3.14 17.15
N LEU A 166 -3.55 -3.06 16.41
CA LEU A 166 -4.61 -4.05 16.43
C LEU A 166 -4.10 -5.45 16.11
N GLY A 167 -3.35 -5.61 15.00
CA GLY A 167 -2.79 -6.92 14.66
C GLY A 167 -1.74 -7.39 15.68
N ARG A 168 -0.95 -6.45 16.22
CA ARG A 168 0.13 -6.77 17.15
C ARG A 168 -0.41 -7.27 18.49
N ASP A 169 -1.35 -6.54 19.06
CA ASP A 169 -1.89 -6.77 20.40
C ASP A 169 -2.99 -7.84 20.38
N PHE A 170 -3.78 -7.92 19.31
CA PHE A 170 -4.91 -8.83 19.19
C PHE A 170 -4.75 -9.77 17.99
N PRO A 171 -4.33 -11.04 18.22
CA PRO A 171 -3.96 -11.95 17.14
C PRO A 171 -5.05 -12.21 16.10
N LEU A 172 -6.33 -12.15 16.49
CA LEU A 172 -7.46 -12.28 15.57
C LEU A 172 -7.39 -11.29 14.39
N PHE A 173 -6.84 -10.09 14.62
CA PHE A 173 -6.80 -9.02 13.62
C PHE A 173 -5.57 -9.06 12.72
N ARG A 174 -4.57 -9.92 12.97
CA ARG A 174 -3.29 -9.94 12.25
C ARG A 174 -3.44 -9.97 10.74
N HIS A 175 -4.24 -10.91 10.25
CA HIS A 175 -4.42 -11.08 8.81
C HIS A 175 -5.21 -9.91 8.20
N ALA A 176 -6.25 -9.43 8.89
CA ALA A 176 -7.05 -8.29 8.44
C ALA A 176 -6.23 -7.00 8.38
N ALA A 177 -5.49 -6.69 9.45
CA ALA A 177 -4.58 -5.56 9.56
C ALA A 177 -3.47 -5.63 8.49
N ALA A 178 -2.83 -6.78 8.34
CA ALA A 178 -1.81 -6.98 7.32
C ALA A 178 -2.37 -6.79 5.90
N THR A 179 -3.54 -7.35 5.62
CA THR A 179 -4.22 -7.19 4.33
C THR A 179 -4.60 -5.73 4.06
N TYR A 180 -5.03 -5.00 5.08
CA TYR A 180 -5.27 -3.56 4.98
C TYR A 180 -3.99 -2.80 4.59
N LEU A 181 -2.89 -3.02 5.30
CA LEU A 181 -1.59 -2.38 5.04
C LEU A 181 -1.03 -2.73 3.65
N ILE A 182 -1.22 -3.96 3.18
CA ILE A 182 -0.86 -4.38 1.82
C ILE A 182 -1.68 -3.59 0.80
N ASN A 183 -3.00 -3.50 0.97
CA ASN A 183 -3.85 -2.76 0.03
C ASN A 183 -3.53 -1.27 0.00
N ASP A 184 -3.25 -0.65 1.15
CA ASP A 184 -2.82 0.74 1.26
C ASP A 184 -1.50 0.98 0.50
N ALA A 185 -0.51 0.10 0.69
CA ALA A 185 0.75 0.15 -0.06
C ALA A 185 0.55 -0.05 -1.57
N CYS A 186 -0.37 -0.94 -1.97
CA CYS A 186 -0.69 -1.16 -3.38
C CYS A 186 -1.30 0.09 -4.02
N LEU A 187 -2.23 0.77 -3.33
CA LEU A 187 -2.85 2.00 -3.80
C LEU A 187 -1.83 3.16 -3.86
N SER A 188 -0.98 3.29 -2.85
CA SER A 188 0.10 4.28 -2.83
C SER A 188 1.09 4.08 -3.98
N ASN A 189 1.53 2.85 -4.23
CA ASN A 189 2.42 2.53 -5.34
C ASN A 189 1.75 2.71 -6.71
N ALA A 190 0.47 2.38 -6.82
CA ALA A 190 -0.32 2.63 -8.02
C ALA A 190 -0.45 4.13 -8.31
N ALA A 191 -0.70 4.95 -7.29
CA ALA A 191 -0.77 6.40 -7.39
C ALA A 191 0.60 7.00 -7.78
N TYR A 192 1.69 6.53 -7.17
CA TYR A 192 3.05 6.93 -7.54
C TYR A 192 3.37 6.57 -9.00
N SER A 193 3.08 5.34 -9.42
CA SER A 193 3.28 4.91 -10.81
C SER A 193 2.42 5.72 -11.80
N LEU A 194 1.28 6.24 -11.36
CA LEU A 194 0.46 7.13 -12.17
C LEU A 194 1.16 8.50 -12.33
N THR A 195 1.71 9.09 -11.27
CA THR A 195 2.33 10.43 -11.31
C THR A 195 3.68 10.45 -12.03
N THR A 196 4.54 9.46 -11.82
CA THR A 196 5.88 9.40 -12.45
C THR A 196 5.85 8.99 -13.92
N GLY A 197 4.71 8.50 -14.43
CA GLY A 197 4.53 8.06 -15.81
C GLY A 197 4.66 9.14 -16.91
N LEU A 198 4.86 10.42 -16.58
CA LEU A 198 5.15 11.48 -17.56
C LEU A 198 6.64 11.85 -17.67
N ALA A 199 7.49 11.44 -16.73
CA ALA A 199 8.91 11.81 -16.72
C ALA A 199 9.80 10.89 -17.59
N GLN A 200 9.21 9.92 -18.30
CA GLN A 200 9.95 8.89 -19.05
C GLN A 200 10.37 9.32 -20.47
N ILE A 201 10.31 10.61 -20.81
CA ILE A 201 10.94 11.16 -22.02
C ILE A 201 11.65 12.48 -21.66
N VAL A 202 12.87 12.38 -21.12
CA VAL A 202 13.85 13.49 -21.14
C VAL A 202 15.08 12.96 -21.88
N PRO A 203 15.24 13.23 -23.19
CA PRO A 203 16.33 12.69 -24.01
C PRO A 203 17.74 13.20 -23.65
N VAL A 204 17.86 14.09 -22.67
CA VAL A 204 19.05 14.96 -22.50
C VAL A 204 20.07 14.41 -21.48
N PHE A 205 19.69 13.50 -20.58
CA PHE A 205 20.55 13.17 -19.42
C PHE A 205 21.13 11.76 -19.36
N ASP A 206 20.91 10.87 -20.34
CA ASP A 206 21.57 9.54 -20.46
C ASP A 206 21.71 8.70 -19.16
N ILE A 207 20.85 8.93 -18.16
CA ILE A 207 20.75 8.15 -16.93
C ILE A 207 19.61 7.14 -17.11
N PRO A 208 19.87 5.83 -17.00
CA PRO A 208 18.80 4.83 -17.00
C PRO A 208 17.90 4.99 -15.77
N LEU A 209 16.69 5.52 -15.96
CA LEU A 209 15.66 5.72 -14.92
C LEU A 209 15.23 4.40 -14.21
N THR A 210 15.64 3.25 -14.73
CA THR A 210 15.37 1.92 -14.14
C THR A 210 16.04 1.70 -12.79
N VAL A 211 17.17 2.37 -12.51
CA VAL A 211 17.93 2.17 -11.26
C VAL A 211 17.29 2.93 -10.10
N THR A 212 16.84 4.17 -10.33
CA THR A 212 16.14 4.98 -9.32
C THR A 212 14.79 4.38 -8.96
N ASP A 213 14.03 3.92 -9.95
CA ASP A 213 12.76 3.20 -9.74
C ASP A 213 12.99 1.91 -8.93
N MET A 214 14.05 1.14 -9.22
CA MET A 214 14.38 -0.08 -8.48
C MET A 214 14.77 0.19 -7.03
N ILE A 215 15.50 1.28 -6.73
CA ILE A 215 15.87 1.66 -5.35
C ILE A 215 14.65 2.15 -4.56
N VAL A 216 13.79 2.98 -5.15
CA VAL A 216 12.58 3.52 -4.51
C VAL A 216 11.54 2.41 -4.27
N LEU A 217 11.30 1.54 -5.26
CA LEU A 217 10.39 0.38 -5.10
C LEU A 217 10.90 -0.61 -4.05
N SER A 218 12.21 -0.80 -3.95
CA SER A 218 12.82 -1.68 -2.94
C SER A 218 12.64 -1.13 -1.51
N LYS A 219 12.71 0.20 -1.33
CA LYS A 219 12.42 0.84 -0.04
C LYS A 219 10.97 0.61 0.37
N THR A 220 10.00 0.91 -0.50
CA THR A 220 8.58 0.73 -0.16
C THR A 220 8.23 -0.72 0.18
N GLN A 221 8.83 -1.69 -0.52
CA GLN A 221 8.64 -3.11 -0.24
C GLN A 221 9.27 -3.53 1.10
N ALA A 222 10.43 -2.98 1.45
CA ALA A 222 11.06 -3.24 2.74
C ALA A 222 10.28 -2.60 3.90
N PHE A 223 9.75 -1.39 3.73
CA PHE A 223 8.85 -0.77 4.72
C PHE A 223 7.58 -1.61 4.91
N LEU A 224 6.99 -2.11 3.82
CA LEU A 224 5.84 -3.00 3.91
C LEU A 224 6.20 -4.29 4.68
N ALA A 225 7.34 -4.92 4.36
CA ALA A 225 7.80 -6.11 5.08
C ALA A 225 7.96 -5.85 6.59
N TYR A 226 8.56 -4.72 6.95
CA TYR A 226 8.76 -4.31 8.34
C TYR A 226 7.43 -4.05 9.05
N LYS A 227 6.54 -3.24 8.45
CA LYS A 227 5.18 -2.99 8.97
C LYS A 227 4.41 -4.29 9.19
N LEU A 228 4.46 -5.22 8.24
CA LEU A 228 3.77 -6.50 8.34
C LEU A 228 4.29 -7.34 9.51
N GLY A 229 5.60 -7.41 9.72
CA GLY A 229 6.09 -8.20 10.86
C GLY A 229 5.87 -7.50 12.20
N LEU A 230 5.94 -6.16 12.28
CA LEU A 230 5.52 -5.45 13.49
C LEU A 230 4.06 -5.78 13.84
N THR A 231 3.19 -5.80 12.81
CA THR A 231 1.76 -6.12 12.92
C THR A 231 1.53 -7.56 13.35
N VAL A 232 2.34 -8.53 12.93
CA VAL A 232 2.17 -9.94 13.37
C VAL A 232 2.92 -10.27 14.66
N GLY A 233 3.49 -9.27 15.34
CA GLY A 233 4.11 -9.43 16.66
C GLY A 233 5.61 -9.74 16.65
N PHE A 234 6.30 -9.65 15.51
CA PHE A 234 7.76 -9.82 15.46
C PHE A 234 8.49 -8.70 16.20
N SER A 235 9.80 -8.92 16.39
CA SER A 235 10.74 -8.00 17.07
C SER A 235 10.59 -6.56 16.57
N THR A 236 10.92 -5.56 17.38
CA THR A 236 11.01 -4.20 16.84
C THR A 236 12.38 -3.88 16.24
N ASN A 237 13.34 -4.78 16.44
CA ASN A 237 14.68 -4.68 15.89
C ASN A 237 14.68 -5.15 14.44
N TRP A 238 14.85 -4.21 13.53
CA TRP A 238 14.88 -4.45 12.08
C TRP A 238 15.96 -5.47 11.64
N GLN A 239 17.01 -5.70 12.44
CA GLN A 239 18.08 -6.66 12.16
C GLN A 239 17.61 -8.12 12.22
N ASP A 240 16.61 -8.41 13.06
CA ASP A 240 16.04 -9.76 13.19
C ASP A 240 15.30 -10.13 11.90
N TYR A 241 14.61 -9.15 11.32
CA TYR A 241 14.00 -9.28 10.00
C TYR A 241 15.04 -9.54 8.92
N LEU A 242 16.19 -8.86 8.92
CA LEU A 242 17.22 -9.13 7.91
C LEU A 242 17.71 -10.58 7.93
N ARG A 243 17.90 -11.16 9.12
CA ARG A 243 18.41 -12.53 9.29
C ARG A 243 17.37 -13.55 8.86
N GLU A 244 16.11 -13.34 9.26
CA GLU A 244 15.02 -14.25 8.92
C GLU A 244 14.55 -14.09 7.45
N PHE A 245 14.38 -12.86 6.96
CA PHE A 245 13.98 -12.58 5.58
C PHE A 245 15.07 -12.86 4.55
N GLY A 246 16.35 -12.65 4.90
CA GLY A 246 17.47 -12.81 3.97
C GLY A 246 17.62 -14.25 3.47
N GLY A 247 17.41 -15.23 4.36
CA GLY A 247 17.46 -16.66 4.02
C GLY A 247 16.19 -17.17 3.33
N VAL A 248 15.03 -16.68 3.77
CA VAL A 248 13.70 -17.14 3.33
C VAL A 248 13.30 -16.54 1.98
N LEU A 249 13.48 -15.23 1.74
CA LEU A 249 13.17 -14.62 0.45
C LEU A 249 14.15 -15.02 -0.67
N GLY A 250 15.18 -15.81 -0.35
CA GLY A 250 16.18 -16.25 -1.32
C GLY A 250 16.81 -15.05 -2.04
N GLY A 251 17.45 -14.15 -1.30
CA GLY A 251 18.41 -13.18 -1.84
C GLY A 251 17.99 -12.34 -3.08
N GLY A 252 16.70 -12.07 -3.30
CA GLY A 252 16.22 -11.33 -4.47
C GLY A 252 15.69 -12.20 -5.62
N PHE A 253 15.50 -13.51 -5.42
CA PHE A 253 14.90 -14.40 -6.42
C PHE A 253 13.40 -14.13 -6.62
N VAL A 254 12.63 -13.93 -5.54
CA VAL A 254 11.19 -13.56 -5.64
C VAL A 254 11.04 -12.20 -6.33
N LEU A 255 11.83 -11.21 -5.92
CA LEU A 255 11.85 -9.87 -6.49
C LEU A 255 12.26 -9.87 -7.96
N ARG A 256 13.26 -10.68 -8.34
CA ARG A 256 13.73 -10.83 -9.73
C ARG A 256 12.72 -11.55 -10.61
N GLN A 257 12.02 -12.55 -10.08
CA GLN A 257 11.03 -13.29 -10.86
C GLN A 257 9.76 -12.46 -11.07
N LEU A 258 9.34 -11.70 -10.06
CA LEU A 258 8.29 -10.70 -10.22
C LEU A 258 8.74 -9.60 -11.20
N ALA A 259 9.95 -9.04 -11.06
CA ALA A 259 10.47 -8.04 -12.00
C ALA A 259 10.53 -8.56 -13.45
N ARG A 260 11.00 -9.80 -13.69
CA ARG A 260 11.04 -10.40 -15.04
C ARG A 260 9.65 -10.68 -15.62
N SER A 261 8.70 -11.12 -14.79
CA SER A 261 7.30 -11.28 -15.21
C SER A 261 6.62 -9.95 -15.50
N LEU A 262 7.01 -8.88 -14.81
CA LEU A 262 6.50 -7.53 -15.05
C LEU A 262 7.14 -6.88 -16.29
N VAL A 263 8.43 -7.10 -16.55
CA VAL A 263 9.18 -6.54 -17.69
C VAL A 263 8.67 -7.07 -19.05
N GLY A 264 8.21 -8.32 -19.12
CA GLY A 264 7.63 -8.89 -20.35
C GLY A 264 6.27 -8.30 -20.77
N LEU A 265 5.65 -7.44 -19.95
CA LEU A 265 4.34 -6.83 -20.20
C LEU A 265 4.41 -5.32 -20.52
N ILE A 266 5.61 -4.73 -20.56
CA ILE A 266 5.80 -3.27 -20.60
C ILE A 266 5.69 -2.68 -22.02
N THR A 267 5.90 -3.47 -23.08
CA THR A 267 6.23 -2.89 -24.39
C THR A 267 5.08 -2.31 -25.22
N VAL A 268 3.79 -2.46 -24.87
CA VAL A 268 2.71 -2.09 -25.83
C VAL A 268 1.47 -1.38 -25.26
N TRP A 269 1.20 -1.36 -23.95
CA TRP A 269 -0.14 -0.96 -23.45
C TRP A 269 -0.12 0.24 -22.49
N GLY A 270 -1.06 1.18 -22.66
CA GLY A 270 -1.10 2.51 -22.01
C GLY A 270 -1.15 2.56 -20.47
N ILE A 271 -1.53 3.72 -19.92
CA ILE A 271 -1.36 4.06 -18.48
C ILE A 271 -2.10 3.09 -17.52
N LEU A 272 -3.29 2.60 -17.89
CA LEU A 272 -4.11 1.72 -17.04
C LEU A 272 -3.43 0.37 -16.72
N PRO A 273 -2.93 -0.40 -17.70
CA PRO A 273 -2.11 -1.58 -17.45
C PRO A 273 -0.90 -1.35 -16.53
N LYS A 274 -0.19 -0.21 -16.68
CA LYS A 274 0.98 0.12 -15.84
C LYS A 274 0.60 0.29 -14.37
N VAL A 275 -0.46 1.03 -14.09
CA VAL A 275 -0.95 1.27 -12.71
C VAL A 275 -1.46 -0.03 -12.08
N ALA A 276 -2.16 -0.87 -12.85
CA ALA A 276 -2.61 -2.18 -12.40
C ALA A 276 -1.45 -3.16 -12.14
N ILE A 277 -0.38 -3.09 -12.93
CA ILE A 277 0.87 -3.85 -12.73
C ILE A 277 1.53 -3.46 -11.40
N ALA A 278 1.69 -2.17 -11.13
CA ALA A 278 2.29 -1.66 -9.88
C ALA A 278 1.51 -2.11 -8.64
N TYR A 279 0.17 -2.04 -8.72
CA TYR A 279 -0.73 -2.58 -7.70
C TYR A 279 -0.50 -4.09 -7.51
N ALA A 280 -0.58 -4.87 -8.59
CA ALA A 280 -0.50 -6.33 -8.53
C ALA A 280 0.86 -6.84 -8.02
N GLY A 281 1.97 -6.21 -8.43
CA GLY A 281 3.30 -6.55 -7.95
C GLY A 281 3.42 -6.36 -6.44
N THR A 282 2.97 -5.21 -5.93
CA THR A 282 2.99 -4.92 -4.48
C THR A 282 2.12 -5.91 -3.70
N TYR A 283 0.94 -6.25 -4.24
CA TYR A 283 0.01 -7.18 -3.62
C TYR A 283 0.61 -8.58 -3.45
N VAL A 284 1.22 -9.11 -4.51
CA VAL A 284 1.84 -10.44 -4.48
C VAL A 284 3.02 -10.47 -3.52
N VAL A 285 3.88 -9.45 -3.52
CA VAL A 285 5.01 -9.36 -2.57
C VAL A 285 4.48 -9.35 -1.13
N GLY A 286 3.54 -8.46 -0.83
CA GLY A 286 2.97 -8.33 0.52
C GLY A 286 2.34 -9.62 1.03
N HIS A 287 1.50 -10.28 0.22
CA HIS A 287 0.87 -11.54 0.61
C HIS A 287 1.85 -12.72 0.68
N THR A 288 2.92 -12.72 -0.11
CA THR A 288 3.99 -13.73 0.02
C THR A 288 4.70 -13.60 1.37
N ILE A 289 5.03 -12.36 1.76
CA ILE A 289 5.64 -12.06 3.06
C ILE A 289 4.70 -12.43 4.21
N LEU A 290 3.42 -12.03 4.11
CA LEU A 290 2.41 -12.34 5.12
C LEU A 290 2.21 -13.85 5.30
N GLN A 291 2.12 -14.61 4.20
CA GLN A 291 1.98 -16.05 4.26
C GLN A 291 3.15 -16.70 5.01
N TRP A 292 4.37 -16.24 4.75
CA TRP A 292 5.54 -16.73 5.45
C TRP A 292 5.50 -16.36 6.94
N TYR A 293 5.16 -15.12 7.29
CA TYR A 293 5.04 -14.72 8.70
C TYR A 293 4.04 -15.56 9.49
N LEU A 294 2.86 -15.82 8.91
CA LEU A 294 1.80 -16.54 9.59
C LEU A 294 2.08 -18.05 9.65
N THR A 295 2.61 -18.64 8.58
CA THR A 295 2.65 -20.11 8.42
C THR A 295 4.05 -20.71 8.34
N GLY A 296 5.10 -19.90 8.20
CA GLY A 296 6.46 -20.34 7.89
C GLY A 296 6.64 -20.89 6.47
N ARG A 297 5.57 -20.97 5.66
CA ARG A 297 5.57 -21.60 4.34
C ARG A 297 5.67 -20.59 3.20
N HIS A 298 6.34 -21.00 2.13
CA HIS A 298 6.41 -20.24 0.89
C HIS A 298 5.23 -20.50 -0.03
N LEU A 299 4.84 -19.49 -0.80
CA LEU A 299 3.96 -19.69 -1.95
C LEU A 299 4.72 -20.37 -3.10
N THR A 300 4.10 -21.36 -3.71
CA THR A 300 4.62 -22.00 -4.92
C THR A 300 4.55 -21.05 -6.12
N LYS A 301 5.31 -21.37 -7.18
CA LYS A 301 5.25 -20.62 -8.45
C LYS A 301 3.85 -20.58 -9.09
N GLY A 302 3.04 -21.62 -8.89
CA GLY A 302 1.65 -21.65 -9.34
C GLY A 302 0.80 -20.65 -8.55
N GLN A 303 0.83 -20.77 -7.22
CA GLN A 303 0.08 -19.89 -6.31
C GLN A 303 0.42 -18.41 -6.51
N MET A 304 1.70 -18.06 -6.70
CA MET A 304 2.09 -16.66 -6.99
C MET A 304 1.50 -16.15 -8.31
N ARG A 305 1.44 -16.99 -9.36
CA ARG A 305 0.86 -16.61 -10.66
C ARG A 305 -0.65 -16.39 -10.55
N ASP A 306 -1.36 -17.25 -9.83
CA ASP A 306 -2.80 -17.12 -9.63
C ASP A 306 -3.13 -15.91 -8.74
N LEU A 307 -2.32 -15.68 -7.71
CA LEU A 307 -2.41 -14.48 -6.89
C LEU A 307 -2.18 -13.21 -7.72
N TYR A 308 -1.17 -13.20 -8.59
CA TYR A 308 -0.90 -12.07 -9.48
C TYR A 308 -2.06 -11.80 -10.43
N ARG A 309 -2.63 -12.83 -11.08
CA ARG A 309 -3.78 -12.68 -11.99
C ARG A 309 -4.97 -12.02 -11.28
N ARG A 310 -5.31 -12.51 -10.09
CA ARG A 310 -6.38 -11.94 -9.26
C ARG A 310 -6.06 -10.50 -8.85
N ALA A 311 -4.83 -10.25 -8.41
CA ALA A 311 -4.38 -8.93 -8.00
C ALA A 311 -4.36 -7.91 -9.15
N PHE A 312 -4.06 -8.35 -10.37
CA PHE A 312 -4.07 -7.51 -11.56
C PHE A 312 -5.50 -7.10 -11.96
N LEU A 313 -6.45 -8.05 -11.93
CA LEU A 313 -7.87 -7.74 -12.13
C LEU A 313 -8.39 -6.80 -11.05
N ARG A 314 -8.07 -7.08 -9.78
CA ARG A 314 -8.39 -6.21 -8.65
C ARG A 314 -7.80 -4.81 -8.83
N GLY A 315 -6.54 -4.72 -9.24
CA GLY A 315 -5.82 -3.48 -9.47
C GLY A 315 -6.44 -2.65 -10.59
N LYS A 316 -6.91 -3.28 -11.68
CA LYS A 316 -7.67 -2.58 -12.71
C LYS A 316 -8.89 -1.87 -12.13
N THR A 317 -9.69 -2.54 -11.31
CA THR A 317 -10.90 -1.96 -10.72
C THR A 317 -10.57 -0.94 -9.62
N ALA A 318 -9.69 -1.28 -8.69
CA ALA A 318 -9.33 -0.46 -7.53
C ALA A 318 -8.66 0.87 -7.90
N THR A 319 -8.04 0.95 -9.07
CA THR A 319 -7.31 2.16 -9.52
C THR A 319 -8.11 3.01 -10.52
N GLN A 320 -9.31 2.57 -10.94
CA GLN A 320 -10.21 3.39 -11.77
C GLN A 320 -10.51 4.76 -11.15
N PRO A 321 -10.79 4.90 -9.83
CA PRO A 321 -11.03 6.20 -9.23
C PRO A 321 -9.81 7.14 -9.32
N LEU A 322 -8.59 6.59 -9.19
CA LEU A 322 -7.35 7.36 -9.31
C LEU A 322 -7.18 7.91 -10.74
N LEU A 323 -7.53 7.10 -11.74
CA LEU A 323 -7.47 7.49 -13.15
C LEU A 323 -8.54 8.53 -13.52
N LYS A 324 -9.78 8.36 -13.03
CA LYS A 324 -10.88 9.32 -13.23
C LYS A 324 -10.54 10.70 -12.66
N LYS A 325 -10.10 10.75 -11.39
CA LYS A 325 -9.65 12.00 -10.76
C LYS A 325 -8.56 12.71 -11.55
N ARG A 326 -7.62 11.94 -12.13
CA ARG A 326 -6.59 12.52 -12.99
C ARG A 326 -7.15 13.06 -14.31
N SER A 327 -8.03 12.32 -14.99
CA SER A 327 -8.64 12.81 -16.23
C SER A 327 -9.45 14.09 -16.01
N GLU A 328 -10.16 14.18 -14.88
CA GLU A 328 -10.88 15.39 -14.47
C GLU A 328 -9.92 16.55 -14.17
N ASN A 329 -8.83 16.29 -13.46
CA ASN A 329 -7.81 17.31 -13.18
C ASN A 329 -7.11 17.80 -14.44
N ILE A 330 -6.83 16.93 -15.42
CA ILE A 330 -6.30 17.31 -16.74
C ILE A 330 -7.33 18.12 -17.52
N ALA A 331 -8.61 17.74 -17.49
CA ALA A 331 -9.68 18.46 -18.18
C ALA A 331 -9.94 19.86 -17.60
N ARG A 332 -9.67 20.05 -16.30
CA ARG A 332 -9.79 21.34 -15.58
C ARG A 332 -8.55 22.23 -15.68
N GLN A 333 -7.42 21.72 -16.16
CA GLN A 333 -6.25 22.56 -16.41
C GLN A 333 -6.58 23.54 -17.55
N PRO A 334 -6.32 24.86 -17.38
CA PRO A 334 -6.50 25.80 -18.46
C PRO A 334 -5.66 25.34 -19.64
N ARG A 335 -6.32 25.06 -20.76
CA ARG A 335 -5.62 24.77 -22.01
C ARG A 335 -4.80 26.02 -22.31
N LEU A 336 -3.49 25.97 -22.08
CA LEU A 336 -2.58 26.99 -22.60
C LEU A 336 -2.93 27.15 -24.08
N PRO A 337 -3.17 28.40 -24.55
CA PRO A 337 -3.50 28.60 -25.96
C PRO A 337 -2.42 27.89 -26.76
N LYS A 338 -2.82 27.01 -27.67
CA LYS A 338 -1.89 26.40 -28.63
C LYS A 338 -1.12 27.56 -29.22
N SER A 339 0.15 27.73 -28.83
CA SER A 339 1.04 28.65 -29.51
C SER A 339 0.92 28.27 -30.96
N ARG A 340 0.32 29.16 -31.78
CA ARG A 340 0.50 29.08 -33.22
C ARG A 340 2.00 29.14 -33.35
N ARG A 341 2.65 27.97 -33.54
CA ARG A 341 4.03 27.93 -33.98
C ARG A 341 4.02 28.81 -35.23
N LYS A 342 4.53 30.04 -35.12
CA LYS A 342 4.87 30.83 -36.29
C LYS A 342 5.72 29.86 -37.10
N ALA A 343 5.30 29.58 -38.34
CA ALA A 343 6.16 28.87 -39.26
C ALA A 343 7.53 29.54 -39.18
N LEU A 344 8.56 28.74 -38.93
CA LEU A 344 9.94 29.23 -39.01
C LEU A 344 10.07 29.92 -40.37
N PRO A 345 10.65 31.14 -40.43
CA PRO A 345 10.86 31.80 -41.70
C PRO A 345 11.60 30.85 -42.65
N ALA A 346 11.19 30.81 -43.91
CA ALA A 346 11.84 30.00 -44.93
C ALA A 346 13.34 30.29 -44.90
N GLY A 347 14.16 29.23 -44.81
CA GLY A 347 15.60 29.33 -44.60
C GLY A 347 16.26 30.29 -45.58
N GLY A 348 16.97 31.29 -45.04
CA GLY A 348 17.89 32.14 -45.79
C GLY A 348 18.98 31.31 -46.47
N LYS A 349 19.61 31.88 -47.50
CA LYS A 349 20.62 31.20 -48.33
C LYS A 349 21.80 30.76 -47.45
N GLY A 350 22.04 29.45 -47.38
CA GLY A 350 23.16 28.91 -46.60
C GLY A 350 24.51 29.23 -47.24
N LYS A 351 25.57 29.28 -46.42
CA LYS A 351 26.98 29.33 -46.84
C LYS A 351 27.64 27.96 -46.65
N ASN A 352 28.53 27.58 -47.55
CA ASN A 352 29.23 26.29 -47.44
C ASN A 352 30.54 26.47 -46.65
N CYS A 353 30.84 25.48 -45.80
CA CYS A 353 32.10 25.44 -45.07
C CYS A 353 33.27 25.19 -46.03
N PRO A 354 34.34 26.02 -46.02
CA PRO A 354 35.49 25.82 -46.90
C PRO A 354 36.30 24.56 -46.53
N THR A 355 36.23 24.10 -45.29
CA THR A 355 36.99 22.94 -44.82
C THR A 355 36.32 21.60 -45.13
N CYS A 356 34.99 21.51 -44.98
CA CYS A 356 34.28 20.23 -45.13
C CYS A 356 33.14 20.26 -46.16
N GLY A 357 32.91 21.39 -46.84
CA GLY A 357 31.91 21.54 -47.89
C GLY A 357 30.45 21.60 -47.40
N GLN A 358 30.19 21.36 -46.11
CA GLN A 358 28.84 21.28 -45.57
C GLN A 358 28.14 22.65 -45.56
N SER A 359 26.87 22.67 -45.98
CA SER A 359 26.04 23.87 -45.96
C SER A 359 25.63 24.24 -44.53
N ASN A 360 25.80 25.51 -44.20
CA ASN A 360 25.48 26.10 -42.90
C ASN A 360 24.57 27.32 -43.14
N ILE A 361 23.79 27.73 -42.15
CA ILE A 361 23.00 28.96 -42.26
C ILE A 361 23.92 30.19 -42.43
N GLU A 362 23.47 31.22 -43.14
CA GLU A 362 24.27 32.41 -43.48
C GLU A 362 24.93 33.06 -42.24
N GLU A 363 24.19 33.11 -41.14
CA GLU A 363 24.60 33.69 -39.85
C GLU A 363 25.49 32.75 -39.00
N ALA A 364 25.85 31.56 -39.48
CA ALA A 364 26.66 30.62 -38.69
C ALA A 364 28.08 31.17 -38.44
N ASN A 365 28.47 31.33 -37.18
CA ASN A 365 29.82 31.75 -36.82
C ASN A 365 30.85 30.60 -36.91
N PHE A 366 30.39 29.35 -36.91
CA PHE A 366 31.23 28.17 -37.09
C PHE A 366 30.46 27.05 -37.81
N CYS A 367 31.18 26.12 -38.43
CA CYS A 367 30.61 24.97 -39.12
C CYS A 367 30.10 23.94 -38.10
N GLN A 368 28.82 23.59 -38.16
CA GLN A 368 28.22 22.61 -37.25
C GLN A 368 28.79 21.19 -37.39
N ASN A 369 29.42 20.87 -38.53
CA ASN A 369 29.93 19.53 -38.79
C ASN A 369 31.39 19.34 -38.36
N CYS A 370 32.26 20.34 -38.63
CA CYS A 370 33.71 20.20 -38.39
C CYS A 370 34.28 21.24 -37.41
N GLY A 371 33.49 22.20 -36.94
CA GLY A 371 33.94 23.22 -36.00
C GLY A 371 34.73 24.39 -36.60
N TYR A 372 34.93 24.43 -37.93
CA TYR A 372 35.62 25.55 -38.60
C TYR A 372 34.95 26.89 -38.31
N VAL A 373 35.69 27.88 -37.82
CA VAL A 373 35.19 29.21 -37.49
C VAL A 373 35.22 30.11 -38.73
N PHE A 374 34.07 30.67 -39.10
CA PHE A 374 33.98 31.56 -40.26
C PHE A 374 34.48 32.96 -39.89
N GLY A 375 35.47 33.48 -40.63
CA GLY A 375 35.98 34.84 -40.45
C GLY A 375 37.09 35.00 -39.40
N ALA A 376 37.76 33.93 -38.98
CA ALA A 376 39.00 34.04 -38.21
C ALA A 376 40.13 34.57 -39.13
N PRO A 377 40.93 35.57 -38.71
CA PRO A 377 42.09 36.01 -39.46
C PRO A 377 43.16 34.91 -39.48
N ASP A 378 43.78 34.70 -40.63
CA ASP A 378 44.87 33.75 -40.83
C ASP A 378 46.09 34.16 -39.99
N ASN A 379 46.29 33.52 -38.84
CA ASN A 379 47.58 33.60 -38.15
C ASN A 379 48.50 32.53 -38.73
N GLU A 380 49.45 33.05 -39.50
CA GLU A 380 50.57 32.36 -40.13
C GLU A 380 51.37 31.49 -39.16
N ALA A 381 51.98 30.48 -39.76
CA ALA A 381 53.01 29.66 -39.19
C ALA A 381 54.19 30.50 -38.70
N GLU A 382 54.57 30.34 -37.43
CA GLU A 382 55.96 30.53 -37.00
C GLU A 382 56.48 29.23 -36.38
N SER A 383 57.08 28.43 -37.26
CA SER A 383 58.25 27.64 -36.92
C SER A 383 59.40 28.58 -36.56
N ASN A 384 60.06 28.38 -35.43
CA ASN A 384 61.51 28.40 -35.32
C ASN A 384 61.96 27.99 -33.90
N SER A 385 62.57 26.81 -33.79
CA SER A 385 63.76 26.57 -32.97
C SER A 385 64.95 26.62 -33.94
N PRO A 386 66.15 27.07 -33.55
CA PRO A 386 66.87 26.64 -32.35
C PRO A 386 66.86 27.63 -31.18
#